data_AF-A0A2H9NA12-F1
#
_entry.id   AF-A0A2H9NA12-F1
#
_cell.length_a   1.000
_cell.length_b   1.000
_cell.length_c   1.000
_cell.angle_alpha   90.00
_cell.angle_beta   90.00
_cell.angle_gamma   90.00
#
_symmetry.space_group_name_H-M   'P 1'
#
loop_
_entity.id
_entity.type
_entity.pdbx_description
1 polymer ?
#
loop_
_entity_poly.entity_id
_entity_poly.type
_entity_poly.pdbx_seq_one_letter_code
_entity_poly.pdbx_strand_id
1 'polypeptide(L)' 'MMLEKEIKKVLEGHKEVLVAYLYGSMAKGYAGKRSDIDVGLLLRKNFKAEALYPARIAGEIEEKCRLSRKVDV' A
#
# COMPACT_ATOMS: atom_id res chain seq x y z
N MET A 1 -5.55 -5.22 11.44
CA MET A 1 -4.66 -5.06 12.63
C MET A 1 -3.20 -5.51 12.43
N MET A 2 -2.89 -6.72 11.95
CA MET A 2 -1.48 -7.14 11.71
C MET A 2 -0.95 -6.64 10.36
N LEU A 3 -1.73 -6.83 9.28
CA LEU A 3 -1.40 -6.36 7.93
C LEU A 3 -1.10 -4.85 7.87
N GLU A 4 -1.97 -4.01 8.43
CA GLU A 4 -1.75 -2.54 8.46
C GLU A 4 -0.42 -2.16 9.12
N LYS A 5 0.00 -2.88 10.17
CA LYS A 5 1.28 -2.64 10.84
C LYS A 5 2.46 -3.06 9.97
N GLU A 6 2.32 -4.13 9.20
CA GLU A 6 3.37 -4.60 8.29
C GLU A 6 3.51 -3.66 7.10
N ILE A 7 2.39 -3.26 6.46
CA ILE A 7 2.38 -2.25 5.39
C ILE A 7 2.97 -0.94 5.91
N LYS A 8 2.58 -0.51 7.11
CA LYS A 8 3.15 0.69 7.75
C LYS A 8 4.67 0.61 7.87
N LYS A 9 5.24 -0.52 8.32
CA LYS A 9 6.69 -0.69 8.44
C LYS A 9 7.41 -0.58 7.10
N VAL A 10 6.80 -1.08 6.02
CA VAL A 10 7.34 -0.90 4.66
C VAL A 10 7.35 0.58 4.31
N LEU A 11 6.20 1.25 4.48
CA LEU A 11 6.01 2.66 4.12
C LEU A 11 6.79 3.64 5.00
N GLU A 12 7.18 3.27 6.22
CA GLU A 12 8.07 4.09 7.08
C GLU A 12 9.45 4.34 6.44
N GLY A 13 9.89 3.48 5.50
CA GLY A 13 11.09 3.70 4.70
C GLY A 13 10.95 4.80 3.63
N HIS A 14 9.71 5.20 3.32
CA HIS A 14 9.36 6.13 2.25
C HIS A 14 9.03 7.52 2.82
N LYS A 15 10.05 8.36 2.97
CA LYS A 15 9.92 9.70 3.56
C LYS A 15 8.99 10.63 2.77
N GLU A 16 8.77 10.32 1.49
CA GLU A 16 7.84 11.00 0.59
C GLU A 16 6.37 10.72 0.91
N VAL A 17 6.05 9.62 1.60
CA VAL A 17 4.69 9.26 2.00
C VAL A 17 4.35 9.98 3.30
N LEU A 18 3.31 10.82 3.27
CA LEU A 18 2.81 11.55 4.43
C LEU A 18 1.73 10.77 5.17
N VAL A 19 0.84 10.13 4.41
CA VAL A 19 -0.28 9.35 4.92
C VAL A 19 -0.48 8.15 3.99
N ALA A 20 -0.84 7.01 4.58
CA ALA A 20 -1.33 5.84 3.86
C ALA A 20 -2.67 5.41 4.46
N TYR A 21 -3.64 5.07 3.61
CA TYR A 21 -4.95 4.61 4.05
C TYR A 21 -5.40 3.40 3.23
N LEU A 22 -6.00 2.42 3.91
CA LEU A 22 -6.67 1.33 3.23
C LEU A 22 -8.01 1.82 2.70
N TYR A 23 -8.33 1.46 1.47
CA TYR A 23 -9.64 1.75 0.88
C TYR A 23 -10.22 0.50 0.22
N GLY A 24 -11.23 0.70 -0.63
CA GLY A 24 -11.83 -0.38 -1.40
C GLY A 24 -12.55 -1.44 -0.55
N SER A 25 -12.51 -2.69 -1.02
CA SER A 25 -13.31 -3.79 -0.47
C SER A 25 -12.90 -4.19 0.95
N MET A 26 -11.60 -4.04 1.26
CA MET A 26 -11.03 -4.29 2.59
C MET A 26 -11.59 -3.32 3.62
N ALA A 27 -11.55 -2.01 3.31
CA ALA A 27 -12.06 -0.99 4.21
C ALA A 27 -13.59 -1.07 4.41
N LYS A 28 -14.32 -1.56 3.41
CA LYS A 28 -15.78 -1.71 3.46
C LYS A 28 -16.27 -3.04 4.06
N GLY A 29 -15.35 -3.93 4.46
CA GLY A 29 -15.69 -5.15 5.20
C GLY A 29 -16.24 -6.31 4.37
N TYR A 30 -16.16 -6.27 3.03
CA TYR A 30 -16.63 -7.35 2.15
C TYR A 30 -15.50 -8.00 1.32
N ALA A 31 -14.24 -7.71 1.63
CA ALA A 31 -13.09 -8.34 0.97
C ALA A 31 -13.06 -9.86 1.23
N GLY A 32 -12.98 -10.63 0.14
CA GLY A 32 -12.74 -12.08 0.20
C GLY A 32 -11.25 -12.40 0.24
N LYS A 33 -10.91 -13.70 0.35
CA LYS A 33 -9.51 -14.18 0.35
C LYS A 33 -8.73 -13.90 -0.94
N ARG A 34 -9.43 -13.57 -2.03
CA ARG A 34 -8.84 -13.28 -3.35
C ARG A 34 -8.94 -11.81 -3.77
N SER A 35 -9.52 -10.95 -2.94
CA SER A 35 -9.64 -9.53 -3.29
C SER A 35 -8.25 -8.89 -3.30
N ASP A 36 -8.09 -7.75 -3.96
CA ASP A 36 -6.85 -7.00 -3.85
C ASP A 36 -6.82 -6.20 -2.53
N ILE A 37 -5.68 -5.61 -2.22
CA ILE A 37 -5.48 -4.70 -1.09
C ILE A 37 -5.23 -3.30 -1.66
N ASP A 38 -6.23 -2.43 -1.55
CA ASP A 38 -6.15 -1.06 -2.07
C ASP A 38 -5.53 -0.12 -1.02
N VAL A 39 -4.40 0.54 -1.35
CA VAL A 39 -3.62 1.39 -0.44
C VAL A 39 -3.41 2.78 -1.04
N GLY A 40 -4.11 3.79 -0.53
CA GLY A 40 -3.98 5.16 -1.03
C GLY A 40 -2.83 5.87 -0.35
N LEU A 41 -1.97 6.54 -1.13
CA LEU A 41 -0.83 7.29 -0.62
C LEU A 41 -1.00 8.79 -0.83
N LEU A 42 -0.87 9.55 0.26
CA LEU A 42 -0.67 10.99 0.17
C LEU A 42 0.83 11.29 0.17
N LEU A 43 1.33 11.80 -0.95
CA LEU A 43 2.75 12.11 -1.10
C LEU A 43 3.05 13.58 -0.77
N ARG A 44 4.29 13.86 -0.39
CA ARG A 44 4.79 15.24 -0.23
C ARG A 44 4.65 16.02 -1.52
N LYS A 45 4.22 17.28 -1.42
CA LYS A 45 4.00 18.18 -2.57
C LYS A 45 5.21 18.32 -3.50
N ASN A 46 6.43 18.24 -2.97
CA ASN A 46 7.67 18.39 -3.73
C ASN A 46 8.23 17.07 -4.27
N PHE A 47 7.61 15.92 -3.97
CA PHE A 47 8.00 14.65 -4.53
C PHE A 47 7.28 14.43 -5.85
N LYS A 48 8.04 14.22 -6.93
CA LYS A 48 7.49 13.83 -8.23
C LYS A 48 7.62 12.32 -8.37
N ALA A 49 6.50 11.63 -8.21
CA ALA A 49 6.43 10.20 -8.46
C ALA A 49 6.71 9.91 -9.95
N GLU A 50 7.66 9.01 -10.21
CA GLU A 50 7.87 8.46 -11.54
C GLU A 50 6.67 7.60 -11.97
N ALA A 51 6.53 7.33 -13.27
CA ALA A 51 5.38 6.61 -13.82
C ALA A 51 5.16 5.22 -13.19
N LEU A 52 6.24 4.55 -12.79
CA LEU A 52 6.20 3.22 -12.19
C LEU A 52 6.23 3.23 -10.66
N TYR A 53 6.19 4.42 -10.03
CA TYR A 53 6.22 4.54 -8.58
C TYR A 53 5.12 3.72 -7.89
N PRO A 54 3.84 3.74 -8.32
CA PRO A 54 2.80 2.92 -7.69
C PRO A 54 3.11 1.42 -7.77
N ALA A 55 3.51 0.93 -8.95
CA ALA A 55 3.86 -0.48 -9.15
C ALA A 55 5.06 -0.91 -8.30
N ARG A 56 6.06 -0.04 -8.14
CA ARG A 56 7.23 -0.31 -7.29
C ARG A 56 6.84 -0.41 -5.81
N ILE A 57 6.02 0.52 -5.32
CA ILE A 57 5.55 0.49 -3.93
C ILE A 57 4.64 -0.72 -3.67
N ALA A 58 3.72 -1.02 -4.59
CA ALA A 58 2.87 -2.20 -4.53
C ALA A 58 3.73 -3.48 -4.42
N GLY A 59 4.69 -3.66 -5.31
CA GLY A 59 5.60 -4.81 -5.28
C GLY A 59 6.43 -4.89 -4.00
N GLU A 60 6.92 -3.75 -3.49
CA GLU A 60 7.68 -3.72 -2.24
C GLU A 60 6.82 -4.14 -1.02
N ILE A 61 5.55 -3.72 -0.99
CA ILE A 61 4.60 -4.15 0.04
C ILE A 61 4.31 -5.65 -0.09
N GLU A 62 4.01 -6.12 -1.30
CA GLU A 62 3.74 -7.54 -1.58
C GLU A 62 4.90 -8.44 -1.13
N GLU A 63 6.13 -8.08 -1.50
CA GLU A 63 7.33 -8.84 -1.18
C GLU A 63 7.62 -8.84 0.32
N LYS A 64 7.70 -7.65 0.95
CA LYS A 64 8.11 -7.52 2.35
C LYS A 64 7.05 -8.02 3.32
N CYS A 65 5.76 -7.93 2.97
CA CYS A 65 4.67 -8.49 3.76
C CYS A 65 4.34 -9.95 3.38
N ARG A 66 5.05 -10.55 2.41
CA ARG A 66 4.83 -11.94 1.93
C ARG A 66 3.38 -12.22 1.55
N LEU A 67 2.77 -11.26 0.86
CA LEU A 67 1.36 -11.33 0.49
C LEU A 67 1.19 -12.26 -0.71
N SER A 68 0.20 -13.15 -0.64
CA SER A 68 -0.23 -14.00 -1.75
C SER A 68 -1.31 -13.35 -2.63
N ARG A 69 -1.56 -12.06 -2.41
CA ARG A 69 -2.62 -11.26 -3.04
C ARG A 69 -2.01 -9.97 -3.55
N LYS A 70 -2.60 -9.40 -4.59
CA LYS A 70 -2.13 -8.13 -5.15
C LYS A 70 -2.40 -6.96 -4.21
N VAL A 71 -1.49 -6.00 -4.25
CA VAL A 71 -1.63 -4.66 -3.68
C VAL A 71 -1.80 -3.67 -4.84
N ASP A 72 -2.79 -2.80 -4.73
CA ASP A 72 -3.00 -1.70 -5.67
C ASP A 72 -2.79 -0.37 -4.94
N VAL A 73 -2.03 0.55 -5.55
CA VAL A 73 -1.52 1.78 -4.91
C VAL A 73 -1.92 3.02 -5.69
#